data_AF-A0A2N3D5Y2-F1
#
_entry.id   AF-A0A2N3D5Y2-F1
#
_cell.length_a   1.000
_cell.length_b   1.000
_cell.length_c   1.000
_cell.angle_alpha   90.00
_cell.angle_beta   90.00
_cell.angle_gamma   90.00
#
_symmetry.space_group_name_H-M   'P 1'
#
loop_
_entity.id
_entity.type
_entity.pdbx_description
1 polymer ?
#
loop_
_entity_poly.entity_id
_entity_poly.type
_entity_poly.pdbx_seq_one_letter_code
_entity_poly.pdbx_strand_id
1 'polypeptide(L)' 'MEPFTTLTSVAAPLPIDDIDTDIIYPARFMLLAGKDGLGRYAFHDWRFDA' A
#
# COMPACT_ATOMS: atom_id res chain seq x y z
N MET A 1 6.48 11.12 17.14
CA MET A 1 5.70 11.44 15.93
C MET A 1 6.15 12.80 15.47
N GLU A 2 6.54 12.91 14.20
CA GLU A 2 6.84 14.20 13.60
C GLU A 2 5.53 14.92 13.22
N PRO A 3 5.41 16.24 13.43
CA PRO A 3 4.27 17.00 12.96
C PRO A 3 4.14 16.94 11.43
N PHE A 4 2.95 16.61 10.93
CA PHE A 4 2.64 16.69 9.52
C PHE A 4 2.13 18.10 9.18
N THR A 5 2.93 18.91 8.49
CA THR A 5 2.59 20.31 8.18
C THR A 5 2.17 20.50 6.72
N THR A 6 3.05 20.20 5.79
CA THR A 6 2.80 20.37 4.35
C THR A 6 3.59 19.33 3.57
N LEU A 7 2.92 18.68 2.61
CA LEU A 7 3.52 17.75 1.67
C LEU A 7 3.16 18.21 0.26
N THR A 8 4.18 18.52 -0.55
CA THR A 8 4.03 18.75 -1.99
C THR A 8 4.60 17.53 -2.72
N SER A 9 3.74 16.79 -3.43
CA SER A 9 4.13 15.56 -4.13
C SER A 9 3.20 15.30 -5.33
N VAL A 10 3.55 14.30 -6.14
CA VAL A 10 2.70 13.80 -7.22
C VAL A 10 1.55 12.98 -6.63
N ALA A 11 0.31 13.28 -7.04
CA ALA A 11 -0.86 12.47 -6.69
C ALA A 11 -0.96 11.24 -7.62
N ALA A 12 -1.38 10.09 -7.07
CA ALA A 12 -1.65 8.87 -7.82
C ALA A 12 -3.17 8.60 -7.81
N PRO A 13 -3.90 8.85 -8.93
CA PRO A 13 -5.34 8.62 -8.98
C PRO A 13 -5.68 7.13 -9.02
N LEU A 14 -6.70 6.72 -8.28
CA LEU A 14 -7.20 5.35 -8.25
C LEU A 14 -8.74 5.37 -8.26
N PRO A 15 -9.39 5.42 -9.45
CA PRO A 15 -10.83 5.63 -9.59
C PRO A 15 -11.61 4.33 -9.46
N ILE A 16 -11.49 3.67 -8.30
CA ILE A 16 -12.12 2.39 -8.00
C ILE A 16 -12.74 2.51 -6.61
N ASP A 17 -13.98 2.06 -6.47
CA ASP A 17 -14.69 2.00 -5.19
C ASP A 17 -14.34 0.70 -4.44
N ASP A 18 -14.73 0.62 -3.16
CA ASP A 18 -14.62 -0.60 -2.35
C ASP A 18 -13.19 -1.21 -2.25
N ILE A 19 -12.18 -0.34 -2.16
CA ILE A 19 -10.80 -0.75 -1.87
C ILE A 19 -10.72 -1.33 -0.45
N ASP A 20 -10.53 -2.65 -0.35
CA ASP A 20 -10.42 -3.36 0.92
C ASP A 20 -8.95 -3.59 1.37
N THR A 21 -8.81 -4.28 2.50
CA THR A 21 -7.50 -4.54 3.11
C THR A 21 -6.62 -5.47 2.30
N ASP A 22 -7.19 -6.44 1.58
CA ASP A 22 -6.42 -7.37 0.75
C ASP A 22 -5.94 -6.70 -0.54
N ILE A 23 -6.73 -5.76 -1.09
CA ILE A 23 -6.29 -4.90 -2.20
C ILE A 23 -5.09 -4.05 -1.78
N ILE A 24 -5.13 -3.44 -0.59
CA ILE A 24 -4.02 -2.60 -0.10
C ILE A 24 -2.80 -3.47 0.20
N TYR A 25 -2.99 -4.56 0.93
CA TYR A 25 -1.92 -5.44 1.40
C TYR A 25 -2.44 -6.87 1.59
N PRO A 26 -2.18 -7.78 0.62
CA PRO A 26 -2.70 -9.13 0.69
C PRO A 26 -2.28 -9.91 1.94
N ALA A 27 -3.22 -10.64 2.55
CA ALA A 27 -3.01 -11.35 3.81
C ALA A 27 -1.80 -12.32 3.80
N ARG A 28 -1.45 -12.89 2.64
CA ARG A 28 -0.27 -13.77 2.46
C ARG A 28 1.06 -13.12 2.88
N PHE A 29 1.14 -11.78 2.84
CA PHE A 29 2.32 -11.04 3.28
C PHE A 29 2.30 -10.67 4.77
N MET A 30 1.22 -10.98 5.50
CA MET A 30 1.13 -10.75 6.96
C MET A 30 1.94 -11.77 7.76
N LEU A 31 2.38 -12.86 7.13
CA LEU A 31 3.23 -13.89 7.73
C LEU A 31 4.71 -13.48 7.79
N LEU A 32 5.08 -12.37 7.15
CA LEU A 32 6.46 -11.91 7.08
C LEU A 32 6.92 -11.38 8.44
N ALA A 33 8.06 -11.90 8.91
CA ALA A 33 8.70 -11.40 10.12
C ALA A 33 9.45 -10.09 9.82
N GLY A 34 9.14 -9.04 10.57
CA GLY A 34 9.79 -7.73 10.46
C GLY A 34 8.89 -6.64 9.89
N LYS A 35 9.24 -5.38 10.17
CA LYS A 35 8.45 -4.20 9.77
C LYS A 35 9.07 -3.45 8.58
N ASP A 36 10.25 -3.87 8.14
CA ASP A 36 11.01 -3.16 7.13
C ASP A 36 10.60 -3.61 5.72
N GLY A 37 10.50 -2.64 4.80
CA GLY A 37 10.26 -2.92 3.37
C GLY A 37 8.85 -3.39 3.02
N LEU A 38 7.87 -3.26 3.93
CA LEU A 38 6.49 -3.70 3.69
C LEU A 38 5.82 -2.99 2.50
N GLY A 39 6.21 -1.74 2.23
CA GLY A 39 5.65 -0.96 1.11
C GLY A 39 5.83 -1.59 -0.27
N ARG A 40 6.78 -2.54 -0.43
CA ARG A 40 6.96 -3.25 -1.70
C ARG A 40 5.79 -4.17 -2.06
N TYR A 41 5.01 -4.58 -1.05
CA TYR A 41 3.85 -5.46 -1.19
C TYR A 41 2.52 -4.69 -1.30
N ALA A 42 2.55 -3.36 -1.19
CA ALA A 42 1.35 -2.56 -1.37
C ALA A 42 0.81 -2.71 -2.79
N PHE A 43 -0.49 -3.02 -2.91
CA PHE A 43 -1.19 -3.25 -4.17
C PHE A 43 -0.54 -4.33 -5.05
N HIS A 44 0.03 -5.39 -4.44
CA HIS A 44 0.85 -6.38 -5.16
C HIS A 44 0.13 -7.00 -6.36
N ASP A 45 -1.09 -7.50 -6.16
CA ASP A 45 -1.84 -8.21 -7.20
C ASP A 45 -2.09 -7.30 -8.42
N TRP A 46 -2.47 -6.05 -8.18
CA TRP A 46 -2.67 -5.06 -9.25
C TRP A 46 -1.39 -4.62 -9.95
N ARG A 47 -0.24 -4.66 -9.26
CA ARG A 47 1.04 -4.22 -9.81
C ARG A 47 1.75 -5.29 -10.63
N PHE A 48 1.56 -6.58 -10.31
CA PHE A 48 2.39 -7.67 -10.83
C PHE A 48 1.63 -8.88 -11.37
N ASP A 49 0.43 -9.17 -10.87
CA ASP A 49 -0.23 -10.47 -11.08
C ASP A 49 -1.48 -10.37 -11.99
N ALA A 50 -1.45 -9.45 -12.97
CA ALA A 50 -2.56 -9.20 -13.92
C ALA A 50 -3.02 -10.43 -14.71
#